data_AF-A0A838N4H0-F1
#
_entry.id   AF-A0A838N4H0-F1
#
_cell.length_a   1.000
_cell.length_b   1.000
_cell.length_c   1.000
_cell.angle_alpha   90.00
_cell.angle_beta   90.00
_cell.angle_gamma   90.00
#
_symmetry.space_group_name_H-M   'P 1'
#
loop_
_entity.id
_entity.type
_entity.pdbx_description
1 polymer ?
#
loop_
_entity_poly.entity_id
_entity_poly.type
_entity_poly.pdbx_seq_one_letter_code
_entity_poly.pdbx_strand_id
1 'polypeptide(L)'
;MGYKLKPNKSVLKRFRVTKTGKLKRGHSLTSHLMSGRSAKKKRKLGRPGLVSEGLARNMRRLAGVGHLHPNKTKHDRALAAKRKEKEAATTA
;
A
#
# COMPACT_ATOMS: atom_id res chain seq x y z
N MET A 1 3.59 -12.69 -30.68
CA MET A 1 3.22 -11.40 -30.07
C MET A 1 2.74 -11.61 -28.64
N GLY A 2 3.61 -11.44 -27.64
CA GLY A 2 3.24 -11.64 -26.24
C GLY A 2 2.46 -10.44 -25.70
N TYR A 3 1.24 -10.67 -25.19
CA TYR A 3 0.45 -9.60 -24.56
C TYR A 3 1.05 -9.26 -23.18
N LYS A 4 1.67 -8.10 -23.05
CA LYS A 4 2.14 -7.57 -21.76
C LYS A 4 0.95 -7.10 -20.94
N LEU A 5 0.90 -7.48 -19.66
CA LEU A 5 -0.13 -7.01 -18.73
C LEU A 5 -0.10 -5.48 -18.63
N LYS A 6 -1.20 -4.82 -19.05
CA LYS A 6 -1.38 -3.38 -18.89
C LYS A 6 -2.00 -3.10 -17.52
N PRO A 7 -1.41 -2.22 -16.69
CA PRO A 7 -1.97 -1.93 -15.38
C PRO A 7 -3.26 -1.11 -15.50
N ASN A 8 -4.21 -1.36 -14.60
CA ASN A 8 -5.48 -0.64 -14.58
C ASN A 8 -5.27 0.80 -14.11
N LYS A 9 -5.42 1.76 -15.03
CA LYS A 9 -5.24 3.20 -14.77
C LYS A 9 -6.18 3.74 -13.69
N SER A 10 -7.38 3.18 -13.55
CA SER A 10 -8.35 3.63 -12.53
C SER A 10 -7.85 3.35 -11.10
N VAL A 11 -7.19 2.21 -10.90
CA VAL A 11 -6.62 1.79 -9.62
C VAL A 11 -5.42 2.67 -9.28
N LEU A 12 -4.52 2.90 -10.25
CA LEU A 12 -3.34 3.75 -10.07
C LEU A 12 -3.68 5.21 -9.72
N LYS A 13 -4.80 5.73 -10.23
CA LYS A 13 -5.30 7.07 -9.88
C LYS A 13 -5.80 7.16 -8.44
N ARG A 14 -6.44 6.09 -7.94
CA ARG A 14 -7.13 6.08 -6.64
C ARG A 14 -6.28 5.60 -5.46
N PHE A 15 -5.33 4.70 -5.70
CA PHE A 15 -4.53 4.05 -4.66
C PHE A 15 -3.05 4.35 -4.82
N ARG A 16 -2.36 4.54 -3.69
CA ARG A 16 -0.91 4.74 -3.66
C ARG A 16 -0.25 3.64 -2.84
N VAL A 17 0.86 3.10 -3.34
CA VAL A 17 1.66 2.08 -2.67
C VAL A 17 2.68 2.77 -1.76
N THR A 18 2.78 2.36 -0.50
CA THR A 18 3.82 2.84 0.41
C THR A 18 5.14 2.10 0.18
N LYS A 19 6.26 2.64 0.68
CA LYS A 19 7.56 1.94 0.69
C LYS A 19 7.50 0.55 1.36
N THR A 20 6.53 0.35 2.25
CA THR A 20 6.27 -0.93 2.93
C THR A 20 5.29 -1.85 2.20
N GLY A 21 4.83 -1.49 1.00
CA GLY A 21 3.88 -2.30 0.22
C GLY A 21 2.43 -2.23 0.67
N LYS A 22 2.07 -1.35 1.62
CA LYS A 22 0.67 -1.11 2.03
C LYS A 22 -0.01 -0.19 1.01
N LEU A 23 -1.31 -0.37 0.82
CA LEU A 23 -2.11 0.52 -0.03
C LEU A 23 -2.80 1.63 0.79
N LYS A 24 -2.53 2.87 0.42
CA LYS A 24 -3.19 4.08 0.91
C LYS A 24 -4.37 4.46 -0.01
N ARG A 25 -5.47 4.90 0.59
CA ARG A 25 -6.67 5.42 -0.08
C ARG A 25 -7.20 6.70 0.57
N GLY A 26 -7.92 7.50 -0.21
CA GLY A 26 -8.84 8.52 0.34
C GLY A 26 -10.14 7.86 0.83
N HIS A 27 -10.82 8.50 1.80
CA HIS A 27 -12.17 8.09 2.17
C HIS A 27 -13.20 8.61 1.17
N SER A 28 -14.31 7.89 1.05
CA SER A 28 -15.48 8.37 0.33
C SER A 28 -16.20 9.46 1.12
N LEU A 29 -17.15 10.13 0.45
CA LEU A 29 -18.06 11.11 1.07
C LEU A 29 -17.40 12.45 1.45
N THR A 30 -16.32 12.88 0.82
CA THR A 30 -15.70 14.20 1.11
C THR A 30 -16.21 15.34 0.21
N SER A 31 -17.00 15.03 -0.82
CA SER A 31 -17.33 15.98 -1.88
C SER A 31 -18.68 16.70 -1.72
N HIS A 32 -19.67 16.13 -1.03
CA HIS A 32 -21.02 16.68 -0.95
C HIS A 32 -21.64 16.53 0.45
N LEU A 33 -22.52 17.48 0.82
CA LEU A 33 -23.20 17.58 2.13
C LEU A 33 -22.21 17.70 3.31
N MET A 34 -21.27 18.65 3.24
CA MET A 34 -20.32 18.92 4.34
C MET A 34 -20.91 19.76 5.47
N SER A 35 -21.91 20.59 5.16
CA SER A 35 -22.55 21.49 6.12
C SER A 35 -23.29 20.72 7.22
N GLY A 36 -24.04 19.67 6.85
CA GLY A 36 -24.78 18.82 7.81
C GLY A 36 -23.94 17.78 8.56
N ARG A 37 -22.60 17.81 8.46
CA ARG A 37 -21.73 16.82 9.11
C ARG A 37 -20.94 17.44 10.24
N SER A 38 -20.88 16.72 11.36
CA SER A 38 -20.07 17.11 12.50
C SER A 38 -18.59 17.30 12.12
N ALA A 39 -17.93 18.25 12.78
CA ALA A 39 -16.51 18.53 12.57
C ALA A 39 -15.63 17.28 12.79
N LYS A 40 -15.99 16.44 13.78
CA LYS A 40 -15.30 15.16 14.06
C LYS A 40 -15.36 14.20 12.86
N LYS A 41 -16.52 14.07 12.22
CA LYS A 41 -16.71 13.20 11.04
C LYS A 41 -15.91 13.72 9.85
N LYS A 42 -15.94 15.04 9.59
CA LYS A 42 -15.15 15.68 8.52
C LYS A 42 -13.64 15.45 8.70
N ARG A 43 -13.13 15.63 9.93
CA ARG A 43 -11.71 15.37 10.25
C ARG A 43 -11.31 13.91 10.03
N LYS A 44 -12.18 12.95 10.40
CA LYS A 44 -11.92 11.52 10.17
C LYS A 44 -11.86 11.19 8.68
N LEU A 45 -12.79 11.71 7.88
CA LEU A 45 -12.86 11.46 6.44
C LEU A 45 -11.74 12.15 5.64
N GLY A 46 -11.22 13.29 6.12
CA GLY A 46 -10.11 13.99 5.46
C GLY A 46 -8.75 13.28 5.60
N ARG A 47 -8.59 12.35 6.54
CA ARG A 47 -7.32 11.63 6.76
C ARG A 47 -7.22 10.43 5.81
N PRO A 48 -6.09 10.21 5.12
CA PRO A 48 -5.92 9.03 4.29
C PRO A 48 -5.93 7.75 5.13
N GLY A 49 -6.62 6.73 4.64
CA GLY A 49 -6.77 5.42 5.30
C GLY A 49 -5.96 4.33 4.61
N LEU A 50 -5.73 3.23 5.34
CA LEU A 50 -5.13 2.00 4.80
C LEU A 50 -6.20 1.02 4.35
N VAL A 51 -5.93 0.33 3.24
CA VAL A 51 -6.77 -0.76 2.72
C VAL A 51 -6.52 -2.04 3.51
N SER A 52 -7.60 -2.74 3.84
CA SER A 52 -7.54 -4.08 4.41
C SER A 52 -6.85 -5.04 3.45
N GLU A 53 -6.07 -5.98 3.98
CA GLU A 53 -5.15 -6.76 3.15
C GLU A 53 -5.84 -7.59 2.05
N GLY A 54 -7.03 -8.14 2.33
CA GLY A 54 -7.80 -8.93 1.35
C GLY A 54 -8.10 -8.14 0.07
N LEU A 55 -8.62 -6.91 0.20
CA LEU A 55 -8.87 -6.02 -0.93
C LEU A 55 -7.56 -5.51 -1.53
N ALA A 56 -6.55 -5.23 -0.68
CA ALA A 56 -5.27 -4.71 -1.12
C ALA A 56 -4.52 -5.68 -2.06
N ARG A 57 -4.62 -6.98 -1.81
CA ARG A 57 -4.05 -8.04 -2.67
C ARG A 57 -4.58 -7.94 -4.10
N ASN A 58 -5.90 -7.82 -4.26
CA ASN A 58 -6.54 -7.74 -5.57
C ASN A 58 -6.17 -6.44 -6.29
N MET A 59 -6.17 -5.31 -5.56
CA MET A 59 -5.82 -4.01 -6.12
C MET A 59 -4.36 -3.93 -6.59
N ARG A 60 -3.43 -4.56 -5.87
CA ARG A 60 -2.00 -4.62 -6.28
C ARG A 60 -1.80 -5.44 -7.55
N ARG A 61 -2.54 -6.53 -7.73
CA ARG A 61 -2.52 -7.34 -8.96
C ARG A 61 -3.01 -6.53 -10.17
N LEU A 62 -4.13 -5.83 -10.02
CA LEU A 62 -4.69 -4.97 -11.08
C LEU A 62 -3.78 -3.79 -11.44
N ALA A 63 -3.05 -3.26 -10.45
CA ALA A 63 -2.11 -2.17 -10.65
C ALA A 63 -0.73 -2.62 -11.18
N GLY A 64 -0.47 -3.92 -11.34
CA GLY A 64 0.82 -4.45 -11.81
C GLY A 64 1.95 -4.45 -10.78
N VAL A 65 1.62 -4.21 -9.50
CA VAL A 65 2.57 -4.07 -8.37
C VAL A 65 2.43 -5.20 -7.36
N GLY A 66 2.04 -6.39 -7.83
CA GLY A 66 1.77 -7.56 -6.98
C GLY A 66 2.94 -7.97 -6.07
N HIS A 67 4.17 -7.70 -6.48
CA HIS A 67 5.39 -8.03 -5.75
C HIS A 67 5.64 -7.18 -4.50
N LEU A 68 5.00 -6.01 -4.35
CA LEU A 68 5.12 -5.19 -3.13
C LEU A 68 4.00 -5.55 -2.14
N HIS A 69 4.31 -6.36 -1.12
CA HIS A 69 3.40 -6.71 -0.02
C HIS A 69 4.09 -6.49 1.33
N PRO A 70 3.41 -5.94 2.38
CA PRO A 70 3.99 -5.79 3.72
C PRO A 70 4.69 -7.02 4.29
N ASN A 71 4.16 -8.23 4.10
CA ASN A 71 4.80 -9.42 4.65
C ASN A 71 6.13 -9.73 3.94
N LYS A 72 6.19 -9.53 2.62
CA LYS A 72 7.43 -9.69 1.85
C LYS A 72 8.47 -8.66 2.28
N THR A 73 8.08 -7.40 2.44
CA THR A 73 9.01 -6.34 2.89
C THR A 73 9.55 -6.60 4.30
N LYS A 74 8.75 -7.17 5.21
CA LYS A 74 9.23 -7.56 6.54
C LYS A 74 10.25 -8.70 6.47
N HIS A 75 9.92 -9.73 5.70
CA HIS A 75 10.79 -10.89 5.50
C HIS A 75 12.14 -10.48 4.89
N ASP A 76 12.11 -9.67 3.82
CA ASP A 76 13.31 -9.21 3.13
C ASP A 76 14.22 -8.39 4.06
N ARG A 77 13.63 -7.55 4.93
CA ARG A 77 14.37 -6.79 5.95
C ARG A 77 15.00 -7.69 7.02
N ALA A 78 14.28 -8.73 7.46
CA ALA A 78 14.79 -9.68 8.44
C ALA A 78 15.97 -10.49 7.89
N LEU A 79 15.88 -10.93 6.63
CA LEU A 79 17.00 -11.60 5.96
C LEU A 79 18.21 -10.68 5.79
N ALA A 80 17.99 -9.42 5.42
CA ALA A 80 19.08 -8.45 5.31
C ALA A 80 19.78 -8.20 6.66
N ALA A 81 19.03 -8.12 7.76
CA ALA A 81 19.59 -8.02 9.10
C ALA A 81 20.43 -9.25 9.46
N LYS A 82 19.90 -10.46 9.23
CA LYS A 82 20.64 -11.72 9.46
C LYS A 82 21.91 -11.85 8.62
N ARG A 83 21.88 -11.37 7.36
CA ARG A 83 23.07 -11.35 6.49
C ARG A 83 24.12 -10.40 7.02
N LYS A 84 23.71 -9.20 7.46
CA LYS A 84 24.60 -8.23 8.09
C LYS A 84 25.23 -8.76 9.38
N GLU A 85 24.45 -9.46 10.21
CA GLU A 85 24.96 -10.13 11.43
C GLU A 85 25.99 -11.23 11.09
N LYS A 86 25.71 -12.05 10.06
CA LYS A 86 26.66 -13.06 9.58
C LYS A 86 27.93 -12.43 9.03
N GLU A 87 27.81 -11.42 8.18
CA GLU A 87 28.97 -10.70 7.61
C GLU A 87 29.82 -10.05 8.72
N ALA A 88 29.20 -9.47 9.74
CA ALA A 88 29.92 -8.93 10.90
C ALA A 88 30.63 -10.03 11.71
N ALA A 89 30.02 -11.22 11.85
CA ALA A 89 30.63 -12.37 12.53
C ALA A 89 31.75 -13.03 11.71
N THR A 90 31.72 -12.97 10.37
CA THR A 90 32.80 -13.46 9.51
C THR A 90 33.98 -12.50 9.42
N THR A 91 33.76 -11.21 9.69
CA THR A 91 34.80 -10.17 9.61
C THR A 91 35.52 -9.95 10.95
N ALA A 92 35.01 -10.56 12.03
CA ALA A 92 35.66 -10.65 13.35
C ALA A 92 36.45 -11.95 13.46
#